data_AF-A0A650EKJ1-F1
#
_entry.id   AF-A0A650EKJ1-F1
#
_cell.length_a   1.000
_cell.length_b   1.000
_cell.length_c   1.000
_cell.angle_alpha   90.00
_cell.angle_beta   90.00
_cell.angle_gamma   90.00
#
_symmetry.space_group_name_H-M   'P 1'
#
loop_
_entity.id
_entity.type
_entity.pdbx_description
1 polymer ?
#
loop_
_entity_poly.entity_id
_entity_poly.type
_entity_poly.pdbx_seq_one_letter_code
_entity_poly.pdbx_strand_id
1 'polypeptide(L)'
;MLYGKIINVNAQTQTAQVEQDLNKRVFEFSFDIWGDEVSDLKKGEEVEFLVESKVVVKAHLKPKPVDPDQIPVTKPSRVCIEEFFARENEILSKYKDYVSGHLTLDFLRMRRFLLTAYNDLCAMDSNIENEVLKKLKYEIAYLSKEFEAYHKKTQYTVMYAFETIFLVRQVEFNKTARHIEEIQSSLANAQAQTNVLSASLQDAEKQFARREDKGSREYLEAEKELKGMRKRYVDLLNFIGNQKDALVNENARLKRFKEEHFEAFSSVYTPMTDEIKKRFITLLDTKAYDFDSTLWSRAKYSQNVKNFFRNSRIEGSFSSKTFLRYFLRGLDKSKLSNRSKELFDLLKYLENINRKNLLIVRATAVNVSKYKQVIEKIDSSLSITTDSDPLNALKSLRANPQDIIVIDEKIGNVSAFGFIKTYKEMPEAKPNVVFLVVVPQLPPAEIVSKGKQMNVEFVPEQNMDMLYDAVRMAL
;
A
#
# COMPACT_ATOMS: atom_id res chain seq x y z
N MET A 1 -27.00 -35.71 -7.89
CA MET A 1 -25.70 -35.27 -8.43
C MET A 1 -24.99 -36.47 -9.04
N LEU A 2 -24.14 -36.26 -10.03
CA LEU A 2 -23.38 -37.28 -10.77
C LEU A 2 -21.90 -37.16 -10.40
N TYR A 3 -21.16 -38.27 -10.48
CA TYR A 3 -19.71 -38.30 -10.30
C TYR A 3 -19.00 -38.56 -11.61
N GLY A 4 -17.83 -37.96 -11.77
CA GLY A 4 -17.02 -38.11 -12.97
C GLY A 4 -15.61 -37.56 -12.81
N LYS A 5 -14.88 -37.57 -13.92
CA LYS A 5 -13.50 -37.11 -14.00
C LYS A 5 -13.33 -36.08 -15.10
N ILE A 6 -12.57 -35.01 -14.82
CA ILE A 6 -12.23 -34.05 -15.86
C ILE A 6 -11.27 -34.71 -16.85
N ILE A 7 -11.66 -34.77 -18.12
CA ILE A 7 -10.87 -35.41 -19.18
C ILE A 7 -10.17 -34.39 -20.09
N ASN A 8 -10.66 -33.15 -20.14
CA ASN A 8 -10.08 -32.08 -20.93
C ASN A 8 -10.41 -30.70 -20.35
N VAL A 9 -9.49 -29.75 -20.49
CA VAL A 9 -9.65 -28.35 -20.07
C VAL A 9 -9.07 -27.47 -21.18
N ASN A 10 -9.91 -26.63 -21.77
CA ASN A 10 -9.52 -25.72 -22.83
C ASN A 10 -9.51 -24.28 -22.32
N ALA A 11 -8.32 -23.76 -22.03
CA ALA A 11 -8.13 -22.40 -21.52
C ALA A 11 -8.46 -21.31 -22.56
N GLN A 12 -8.42 -21.61 -23.86
CA GLN A 12 -8.71 -20.61 -24.91
C GLN A 12 -10.22 -20.37 -25.07
N THR A 13 -11.01 -21.44 -24.96
CA THR A 13 -12.48 -21.40 -25.07
C THR A 13 -13.19 -21.29 -23.72
N GLN A 14 -12.45 -21.35 -22.61
CA GLN A 14 -12.98 -21.40 -21.24
C GLN A 14 -14.01 -22.52 -21.03
N THR A 15 -13.77 -23.68 -21.64
CA THR A 15 -14.61 -24.88 -21.51
C THR A 15 -13.83 -26.08 -20.99
N ALA A 16 -14.51 -26.97 -20.28
CA ALA A 16 -13.98 -28.22 -19.77
C ALA A 16 -14.93 -29.38 -20.07
N GLN A 17 -14.37 -30.59 -20.13
CA GLN A 17 -15.12 -31.82 -20.37
C GLN A 17 -15.00 -32.76 -19.18
N VAL A 18 -16.16 -33.24 -18.71
CA VAL A 18 -16.26 -34.25 -17.65
C VAL A 18 -16.80 -35.56 -18.22
N GLU A 19 -16.12 -36.66 -17.90
CA GLU A 19 -16.59 -38.01 -18.17
C GLU A 19 -17.32 -38.56 -16.93
N GLN A 20 -18.58 -38.93 -17.08
CA GLN A 20 -19.37 -39.56 -16.02
C GLN A 20 -18.85 -40.97 -15.69
N ASP A 21 -18.65 -41.29 -14.42
CA ASP A 21 -18.06 -42.56 -13.98
C ASP A 21 -18.89 -43.79 -14.40
N LEU A 22 -20.22 -43.71 -14.22
CA LEU A 22 -21.13 -44.85 -14.38
C LEU A 22 -21.31 -45.28 -15.84
N ASN A 23 -21.51 -44.30 -16.73
CA ASN A 23 -21.97 -44.52 -18.11
C ASN A 23 -20.98 -44.01 -19.15
N LYS A 24 -19.83 -43.46 -18.73
CA LYS A 24 -18.80 -42.91 -19.62
C LYS A 24 -19.30 -41.84 -20.59
N ARG A 25 -20.40 -41.17 -20.25
CA ARG A 25 -20.93 -40.04 -21.02
C ARG A 25 -20.07 -38.82 -20.77
N VAL A 26 -19.70 -38.14 -21.85
CA VAL A 26 -18.94 -36.90 -21.79
C VAL A 26 -19.90 -35.73 -21.85
N PHE A 27 -19.74 -34.80 -20.92
CA PHE A 27 -20.44 -33.54 -20.90
C PHE A 27 -19.43 -32.40 -20.98
N GLU A 28 -19.74 -31.40 -21.80
CA GLU A 28 -18.97 -30.15 -21.87
C GLU A 28 -19.66 -29.08 -21.02
N PHE A 29 -18.84 -28.28 -20.34
CA PHE A 29 -19.30 -27.19 -19.51
C PHE A 29 -18.35 -26.00 -19.56
N SER A 30 -18.88 -24.80 -19.30
CA SER A 30 -18.12 -23.56 -19.26
C SER A 30 -17.58 -23.30 -17.85
N PHE A 31 -16.48 -22.55 -17.73
CA PHE A 31 -15.84 -22.27 -16.44
C PHE A 31 -16.73 -21.45 -15.49
N ASP A 32 -17.74 -20.76 -16.01
CA ASP A 32 -18.71 -19.97 -15.23
C ASP A 32 -19.58 -20.79 -14.26
N ILE A 33 -19.79 -22.09 -14.55
CA ILE A 33 -20.54 -22.99 -13.66
C ILE A 33 -19.66 -23.77 -12.68
N TRP A 34 -18.34 -23.52 -12.70
CA TRP A 34 -17.37 -24.15 -11.80
C TRP A 34 -17.44 -23.50 -10.42
N GLY A 35 -17.70 -24.32 -9.40
CA GLY A 35 -17.93 -23.86 -8.03
C GLY A 35 -16.67 -23.61 -7.20
N ASP A 36 -15.49 -24.05 -7.67
CA ASP A 36 -14.22 -23.97 -6.93
C ASP A 36 -13.21 -23.03 -7.63
N GLU A 37 -11.96 -22.99 -7.16
CA GLU A 37 -10.94 -22.17 -7.82
C GLU A 37 -10.64 -22.70 -9.23
N VAL A 38 -10.53 -21.82 -10.22
CA VAL A 38 -10.20 -22.20 -11.62
C VAL A 38 -8.83 -22.85 -11.71
N SER A 39 -7.92 -22.53 -10.79
CA SER A 39 -6.61 -23.20 -10.63
C SER A 39 -6.73 -24.69 -10.32
N ASP A 40 -7.85 -25.13 -9.75
CA ASP A 40 -8.10 -26.53 -9.41
C ASP A 40 -8.76 -27.31 -10.55
N LEU A 41 -9.21 -26.62 -11.60
CA LEU A 41 -9.81 -27.22 -12.79
C LEU A 41 -8.72 -27.85 -13.67
N LYS A 42 -8.32 -29.09 -13.35
CA LYS A 42 -7.26 -29.82 -14.06
C LYS A 42 -7.76 -31.15 -14.61
N LYS A 43 -7.19 -31.55 -15.74
CA LYS A 43 -7.39 -32.90 -16.28
C LYS A 43 -6.97 -33.93 -15.23
N GLY A 44 -7.87 -34.86 -14.93
CA GLY A 44 -7.64 -35.94 -14.00
C GLY A 44 -8.29 -35.77 -12.63
N GLU A 45 -8.89 -34.61 -12.33
CA GLU A 45 -9.58 -34.39 -11.05
C GLU A 45 -10.96 -35.06 -11.03
N GLU A 46 -11.30 -35.63 -9.88
CA GLU A 46 -12.63 -36.19 -9.62
C GLU A 46 -13.60 -35.07 -9.25
N VAL A 47 -14.78 -35.07 -9.86
CA VAL A 47 -15.77 -34.00 -9.75
C VAL A 47 -17.16 -34.55 -9.46
N GLU A 48 -17.94 -33.76 -8.74
CA GLU A 48 -19.37 -33.90 -8.57
C GLU A 48 -20.08 -32.82 -9.41
N PHE A 49 -21.05 -33.23 -10.23
CA PHE A 49 -21.71 -32.32 -11.16
C PHE A 49 -23.21 -32.61 -11.31
N LEU A 50 -23.98 -31.58 -11.63
CA LEU A 50 -25.43 -31.65 -11.84
C LEU A 50 -25.73 -31.44 -13.32
N VAL A 51 -26.53 -32.33 -13.90
CA VAL A 51 -26.99 -32.25 -15.30
C VAL A 51 -28.50 -32.04 -15.31
N GLU A 52 -28.94 -30.95 -15.93
CA GLU A 52 -30.35 -30.67 -16.21
C GLU A 52 -30.54 -30.53 -17.72
N SER A 53 -31.56 -31.18 -18.28
CA SER A 53 -31.84 -31.11 -19.73
C SER A 53 -30.64 -31.39 -20.64
N LYS A 54 -29.75 -32.32 -20.23
CA LYS A 54 -28.49 -32.71 -20.89
C LYS A 54 -27.36 -31.67 -20.85
N VAL A 55 -27.49 -30.60 -20.07
CA VAL A 55 -26.46 -29.57 -19.88
C VAL A 55 -25.98 -29.62 -18.43
N VAL A 56 -24.67 -29.47 -18.21
CA VAL A 56 -24.12 -29.32 -16.86
C VAL A 56 -24.49 -27.93 -16.36
N VAL A 57 -25.13 -27.87 -15.18
CA VAL A 57 -25.55 -26.59 -14.57
C VAL A 57 -24.73 -26.23 -13.34
N LYS A 58 -23.99 -27.20 -12.79
CA LYS A 58 -23.08 -27.00 -11.66
C LYS A 58 -22.01 -28.10 -11.65
N ALA A 59 -20.77 -27.73 -11.41
CA ALA A 59 -19.67 -28.68 -11.21
C ALA A 59 -18.73 -28.19 -10.10
N HIS A 60 -18.28 -29.10 -9.23
CA HIS A 60 -17.27 -28.85 -8.22
C HIS A 60 -16.40 -30.08 -8.03
N LEU A 61 -15.23 -29.93 -7.42
CA LEU A 61 -14.39 -31.03 -6.98
C LEU A 61 -15.19 -31.97 -6.09
N LYS A 62 -15.04 -33.26 -6.36
CA LYS A 62 -15.58 -34.29 -5.49
C LYS A 62 -14.89 -34.13 -4.13
N PRO A 63 -15.65 -34.08 -3.02
CA PRO A 63 -15.04 -34.04 -1.70
C PRO A 63 -14.14 -35.28 -1.55
N LYS A 64 -12.83 -35.06 -1.40
CA LYS A 64 -11.93 -36.15 -1.02
C LYS A 64 -12.45 -36.71 0.31
N PRO A 65 -12.46 -38.05 0.51
CA PRO A 65 -12.73 -38.60 1.83
C PRO A 65 -11.77 -37.92 2.80
N VAL A 66 -12.34 -37.18 3.77
CA VAL A 66 -11.55 -36.48 4.79
C VAL A 66 -10.83 -37.57 5.55
N ASP A 67 -9.50 -37.65 5.37
CA ASP A 67 -8.67 -38.48 6.22
C ASP A 67 -9.02 -38.12 7.67
N PRO A 68 -9.49 -39.05 8.51
CA PRO A 68 -9.86 -38.76 9.88
C PRO A 68 -8.71 -38.09 10.65
N ASP A 69 -7.46 -38.28 10.21
CA ASP A 69 -6.28 -37.66 10.80
C ASP A 69 -6.02 -36.22 10.30
N GLN A 70 -6.65 -35.77 9.20
CA GLN A 70 -6.48 -34.42 8.66
C GLN A 70 -7.56 -33.45 9.17
N ILE A 71 -7.17 -32.20 9.42
CA ILE A 71 -8.08 -31.12 9.76
C ILE A 71 -8.39 -30.38 8.45
N PRO A 72 -9.65 -30.32 7.98
CA PRO A 72 -9.97 -29.65 6.73
C PRO A 72 -9.89 -28.12 6.86
N VAL A 73 -9.45 -27.47 5.78
CA VAL A 73 -9.45 -26.00 5.69
C VAL A 73 -10.88 -25.49 5.55
N THR A 74 -11.28 -24.56 6.41
CA THR A 74 -12.60 -23.92 6.36
C THR A 74 -12.61 -22.72 5.41
N LYS A 75 -11.54 -21.91 5.44
CA LYS A 75 -11.40 -20.73 4.58
C LYS A 75 -9.99 -20.67 3.98
N PRO A 76 -9.85 -20.46 2.66
CA PRO A 76 -8.56 -20.26 2.02
C PRO A 76 -7.82 -19.02 2.55
N SER A 77 -6.49 -19.05 2.52
CA SER A 77 -5.63 -17.96 3.01
C SER A 77 -5.95 -16.62 2.37
N ARG A 78 -6.15 -16.59 1.04
CA ARG A 78 -6.45 -15.37 0.30
C ARG A 78 -7.71 -14.66 0.83
N VAL A 79 -8.80 -15.40 1.01
CA VAL A 79 -10.07 -14.85 1.51
C VAL A 79 -9.90 -14.28 2.92
N CYS A 80 -9.19 -14.99 3.80
CA CYS A 80 -8.92 -14.49 5.16
C CYS A 80 -8.14 -13.16 5.15
N ILE A 81 -7.16 -13.03 4.25
CA ILE A 81 -6.34 -11.82 4.11
C ILE A 81 -7.16 -10.67 3.51
N GLU A 82 -7.95 -10.94 2.47
CA GLU A 82 -8.84 -9.96 1.84
C GLU A 82 -9.89 -9.41 2.84
N GLU A 83 -10.51 -10.28 3.64
CA GLU A 83 -11.44 -9.87 4.70
C GLU A 83 -10.74 -9.03 5.78
N PHE A 84 -9.51 -9.38 6.17
CA PHE A 84 -8.76 -8.64 7.19
C PHE A 84 -8.35 -7.23 6.74
N PHE A 85 -8.00 -7.06 5.46
CA PHE A 85 -7.64 -5.78 4.85
C PHE A 85 -8.76 -5.15 4.01
N ALA A 86 -10.02 -5.55 4.23
CA ALA A 86 -11.16 -5.08 3.44
C ALA A 86 -11.29 -3.55 3.44
N ARG A 87 -11.08 -2.92 4.60
CA ARG A 87 -11.13 -1.46 4.77
C ARG A 87 -10.05 -0.76 3.94
N GLU A 88 -8.82 -1.23 4.03
CA GLU A 88 -7.69 -0.70 3.27
C GLU A 88 -7.92 -0.82 1.76
N ASN A 89 -8.40 -1.99 1.32
CA ASN A 89 -8.74 -2.23 -0.08
C ASN A 89 -9.90 -1.34 -0.56
N GLU A 90 -10.91 -1.10 0.28
CA GLU A 90 -12.02 -0.20 -0.04
C GLU A 90 -11.53 1.24 -0.25
N ILE A 91 -10.69 1.75 0.66
CA ILE A 91 -10.08 3.09 0.54
C ILE A 91 -9.30 3.17 -0.77
N LEU A 92 -8.38 2.23 -1.03
CA LEU A 92 -7.52 2.27 -2.21
C LEU A 92 -8.30 2.10 -3.52
N SER A 93 -9.45 1.44 -3.50
CA SER A 93 -10.30 1.27 -4.67
C SER A 93 -11.02 2.58 -5.04
N LYS A 94 -11.40 3.40 -4.06
CA LYS A 94 -12.02 4.72 -4.30
C LYS A 94 -11.10 5.70 -5.04
N TYR A 95 -9.78 5.50 -4.96
CA TYR A 95 -8.78 6.38 -5.57
C TYR A 95 -8.04 5.76 -6.76
N LYS A 96 -8.47 4.59 -7.25
CA LYS A 96 -7.75 3.85 -8.29
C LYS A 96 -7.54 4.69 -9.56
N ASP A 97 -8.59 5.35 -10.03
CA ASP A 97 -8.54 6.14 -11.27
C ASP A 97 -7.84 7.50 -11.07
N TYR A 98 -7.88 8.03 -9.84
CA TYR A 98 -7.26 9.30 -9.50
C TYR A 98 -5.73 9.24 -9.59
N VAL A 99 -5.10 8.13 -9.21
CA VAL A 99 -3.63 8.04 -9.20
C VAL A 99 -3.03 7.99 -10.61
N SER A 100 -3.79 7.51 -11.60
CA SER A 100 -3.28 7.35 -12.96
C SER A 100 -2.92 8.70 -13.60
N GLY A 101 -1.69 8.82 -14.10
CA GLY A 101 -1.21 10.01 -14.83
C GLY A 101 -0.93 11.25 -13.98
N HIS A 102 -1.03 11.18 -12.64
CA HIS A 102 -0.72 12.29 -11.76
C HIS A 102 0.76 12.32 -11.36
N LEU A 103 1.25 13.52 -11.08
CA LEU A 103 2.61 13.73 -10.58
C LEU A 103 2.68 13.34 -9.10
N THR A 104 3.86 12.93 -8.67
CA THR A 104 4.09 12.37 -7.33
C THR A 104 5.18 13.13 -6.59
N LEU A 105 5.03 13.24 -5.28
CA LEU A 105 6.01 13.82 -4.37
C LEU A 105 6.13 12.89 -3.15
N ASP A 106 7.33 12.41 -2.81
CA ASP A 106 7.54 11.45 -1.72
C ASP A 106 6.97 12.01 -0.40
N PHE A 107 5.77 11.53 -0.04
CA PHE A 107 5.01 12.02 1.09
C PHE A 107 5.71 11.69 2.39
N LEU A 108 6.30 10.50 2.52
CA LEU A 108 6.92 10.09 3.78
C LEU A 108 8.10 11.00 4.13
N ARG A 109 8.88 11.44 3.13
CA ARG A 109 9.92 12.46 3.33
C ARG A 109 9.35 13.86 3.53
N MET A 110 8.32 14.23 2.77
CA MET A 110 7.78 15.59 2.74
C MET A 110 6.81 15.91 3.88
N ARG A 111 6.16 14.91 4.50
CA ARG A 111 5.02 15.05 5.41
C ARG A 111 5.21 16.12 6.47
N ARG A 112 6.37 16.13 7.15
CA ARG A 112 6.63 17.11 8.21
C ARG A 112 6.73 18.51 7.64
N PHE A 113 7.48 18.66 6.56
CA PHE A 113 7.74 19.97 5.97
C PHE A 113 6.51 20.55 5.26
N LEU A 114 5.68 19.72 4.62
CA LEU A 114 4.42 20.17 3.98
C LEU A 114 3.52 20.90 4.98
N LEU A 115 3.32 20.32 6.16
CA LEU A 115 2.48 20.93 7.19
C LEU A 115 3.14 22.16 7.81
N THR A 116 4.47 22.16 7.98
CA THR A 116 5.21 23.36 8.42
C THR A 116 5.05 24.51 7.42
N ALA A 117 5.32 24.26 6.13
CA ALA A 117 5.16 25.26 5.07
C ALA A 117 3.73 25.79 5.00
N TYR A 118 2.74 24.91 5.10
CA TYR A 118 1.34 25.31 5.17
C TYR A 118 1.06 26.26 6.33
N ASN A 119 1.46 25.90 7.55
CA ASN A 119 1.17 26.69 8.74
C ASN A 119 1.88 28.05 8.68
N ASP A 120 3.15 28.08 8.28
CA ASP A 120 3.94 29.31 8.19
C ASP A 120 3.34 30.26 7.13
N LEU A 121 2.98 29.75 5.96
CA LEU A 121 2.36 30.55 4.90
C LEU A 121 0.99 31.08 5.32
N CYS A 122 0.13 30.24 5.91
CA CYS A 122 -1.19 30.69 6.38
C CYS A 122 -1.10 31.69 7.55
N ALA A 123 -0.03 31.62 8.36
CA ALA A 123 0.25 32.62 9.38
C ALA A 123 0.70 33.97 8.78
N MET A 124 1.39 33.96 7.63
CA MET A 124 1.75 35.18 6.89
C MET A 124 0.54 35.81 6.19
N ASP A 125 -0.35 34.99 5.64
CA ASP A 125 -1.56 35.43 4.96
C ASP A 125 -2.67 34.38 5.04
N SER A 126 -3.72 34.69 5.80
CA SER A 126 -4.85 33.80 5.99
C SER A 126 -5.64 33.54 4.71
N ASN A 127 -5.53 34.39 3.68
CA ASN A 127 -6.22 34.21 2.39
C ASN A 127 -5.61 33.09 1.53
N ILE A 128 -4.42 32.60 1.89
CA ILE A 128 -3.81 31.44 1.22
C ILE A 128 -4.68 30.19 1.46
N GLU A 129 -5.28 30.06 2.62
CA GLU A 129 -6.16 28.93 2.94
C GLU A 129 -7.54 29.12 2.27
N ASN A 130 -7.96 28.16 1.46
CA ASN A 130 -9.32 28.10 0.91
C ASN A 130 -9.91 26.69 1.12
N GLU A 131 -11.19 26.52 0.78
CA GLU A 131 -11.88 25.24 0.97
C GLU A 131 -11.23 24.07 0.20
N VAL A 132 -10.63 24.33 -0.98
CA VAL A 132 -9.91 23.30 -1.74
C VAL A 132 -8.67 22.84 -0.97
N LEU A 133 -7.83 23.77 -0.51
CA LEU A 133 -6.60 23.46 0.19
C LEU A 133 -6.87 22.83 1.57
N LYS A 134 -7.91 23.29 2.29
CA LYS A 134 -8.37 22.66 3.53
C LYS A 134 -8.77 21.21 3.31
N LYS A 135 -9.58 20.93 2.26
CA LYS A 135 -9.99 19.56 1.91
C LYS A 135 -8.78 18.67 1.65
N LEU A 136 -7.81 19.13 0.86
CA LEU A 136 -6.56 18.38 0.60
C LEU A 136 -5.78 18.11 1.88
N LYS A 137 -5.65 19.10 2.78
CA LYS A 137 -5.00 18.92 4.08
C LYS A 137 -5.68 17.83 4.93
N TYR A 138 -7.00 17.88 5.05
CA TYR A 138 -7.75 16.87 5.81
C TYR A 138 -7.67 15.49 5.18
N GLU A 139 -7.75 15.41 3.85
CA GLU A 139 -7.66 14.17 3.10
C GLU A 139 -6.30 13.50 3.27
N ILE A 140 -5.20 14.23 3.14
CA ILE A 140 -3.84 13.72 3.40
C ILE A 140 -3.69 13.26 4.84
N ALA A 141 -4.20 14.02 5.82
CA ALA A 141 -4.13 13.65 7.22
C ALA A 141 -4.90 12.34 7.51
N TYR A 142 -6.09 12.19 6.90
CA TYR A 142 -6.87 10.97 6.97
C TYR A 142 -6.12 9.79 6.34
N LEU A 143 -5.67 9.91 5.10
CA LEU A 143 -4.95 8.84 4.40
C LEU A 143 -3.65 8.45 5.11
N SER A 144 -2.94 9.42 5.67
CA SER A 144 -1.73 9.17 6.46
C SER A 144 -2.04 8.37 7.72
N LYS A 145 -3.17 8.63 8.38
CA LYS A 145 -3.60 7.89 9.56
C LYS A 145 -4.00 6.46 9.20
N GLU A 146 -4.71 6.27 8.09
CA GLU A 146 -5.07 4.94 7.58
C GLU A 146 -3.82 4.13 7.21
N PHE A 147 -2.84 4.76 6.55
CA PHE A 147 -1.56 4.12 6.26
C PHE A 147 -0.76 3.76 7.51
N GLU A 148 -0.75 4.61 8.54
CA GLU A 148 -0.11 4.27 9.83
C GLU A 148 -0.80 3.08 10.52
N ALA A 149 -2.13 3.04 10.49
CA ALA A 149 -2.91 1.94 11.05
C ALA A 149 -2.60 0.63 10.29
N TYR A 150 -2.56 0.69 8.96
CA TYR A 150 -2.12 -0.41 8.11
C TYR A 150 -0.69 -0.86 8.45
N HIS A 151 0.25 0.07 8.53
CA HIS A 151 1.64 -0.24 8.81
C HIS A 151 1.80 -0.98 10.13
N LYS A 152 1.09 -0.55 11.18
CA LYS A 152 1.05 -1.25 12.48
C LYS A 152 0.52 -2.68 12.36
N LYS A 153 -0.56 -2.91 11.59
CA LYS A 153 -1.09 -4.27 11.34
C LYS A 153 -0.05 -5.18 10.68
N THR A 154 0.82 -4.62 9.83
CA THR A 154 1.83 -5.39 9.09
C THR A 154 3.21 -5.47 9.75
N GLN A 155 3.40 -4.83 10.91
CA GLN A 155 4.69 -4.89 11.64
C GLN A 155 4.94 -6.22 12.34
N TYR A 156 3.88 -7.00 12.59
CA TYR A 156 3.99 -8.29 13.24
C TYR A 156 4.65 -9.33 12.32
N THR A 157 5.20 -10.38 12.93
CA THR A 157 5.80 -11.50 12.19
C THR A 157 4.75 -12.22 11.35
N VAL A 158 5.17 -12.84 10.25
CA VAL A 158 4.27 -13.63 9.38
C VAL A 158 3.59 -14.75 10.17
N MET A 159 4.30 -15.35 11.14
CA MET A 159 3.71 -16.35 12.05
C MET A 159 2.57 -15.76 12.87
N TYR A 160 2.74 -14.58 13.46
CA TYR A 160 1.66 -13.95 14.22
C TYR A 160 0.47 -13.59 13.32
N ALA A 161 0.72 -13.13 12.10
CA ALA A 161 -0.32 -12.87 11.12
C ALA A 161 -1.05 -14.17 10.72
N PHE A 162 -0.34 -15.27 10.53
CA PHE A 162 -0.93 -16.58 10.26
C PHE A 162 -1.88 -17.02 11.38
N GLU A 163 -1.47 -16.87 12.63
CA GLU A 163 -2.31 -17.22 13.78
C GLU A 163 -3.55 -16.32 13.87
N THR A 164 -3.38 -15.00 13.75
CA THR A 164 -4.46 -14.03 13.99
C THR A 164 -5.40 -13.82 12.80
N ILE A 165 -4.94 -14.04 11.58
CA ILE A 165 -5.72 -13.82 10.34
C ILE A 165 -6.26 -15.13 9.80
N PHE A 166 -5.43 -16.18 9.73
CA PHE A 166 -5.80 -17.44 9.12
C PHE A 166 -6.35 -18.45 10.12
N LEU A 167 -5.60 -18.83 11.16
CA LEU A 167 -6.01 -19.90 12.08
C LEU A 167 -7.30 -19.57 12.85
N VAL A 168 -7.47 -18.33 13.30
CA VAL A 168 -8.71 -17.85 13.96
C VAL A 168 -9.96 -18.05 13.08
N ARG A 169 -9.81 -18.13 11.74
CA ARG A 169 -10.90 -18.35 10.79
C ARG A 169 -11.13 -19.82 10.44
N GLN A 170 -10.31 -20.73 10.94
CA GLN A 170 -10.44 -22.17 10.67
C GLN A 170 -11.31 -22.83 11.76
N VAL A 171 -12.54 -23.19 11.40
CA VAL A 171 -13.53 -23.70 12.37
C VAL A 171 -13.10 -25.05 12.95
N GLU A 172 -12.71 -26.00 12.10
CA GLU A 172 -12.32 -27.35 12.54
C GLU A 172 -11.01 -27.33 13.34
N PHE A 173 -10.03 -26.52 12.92
CA PHE A 173 -8.80 -26.30 13.70
C PHE A 173 -9.11 -25.81 15.12
N ASN A 174 -10.00 -24.82 15.26
CA ASN A 174 -10.38 -24.28 16.56
C ASN A 174 -11.18 -25.27 17.41
N LYS A 175 -11.99 -26.15 16.79
CA LYS A 175 -12.66 -27.26 17.50
C LYS A 175 -11.65 -28.24 18.06
N THR A 176 -10.66 -28.66 17.26
CA THR A 176 -9.58 -29.54 17.74
C THR A 176 -8.78 -28.88 18.87
N ALA A 177 -8.45 -27.60 18.76
CA ALA A 177 -7.76 -26.87 19.83
C ALA A 177 -8.56 -26.86 21.14
N ARG A 178 -9.88 -26.60 21.09
CA ARG A 178 -10.75 -26.69 22.28
C ARG A 178 -10.82 -28.11 22.83
N HIS A 179 -10.89 -29.11 21.97
CA HIS A 179 -10.92 -30.50 22.40
C HIS A 179 -9.64 -30.91 23.16
N ILE A 180 -8.49 -30.38 22.74
CA ILE A 180 -7.23 -30.55 23.49
C ILE A 180 -7.31 -29.94 24.89
N GLU A 181 -7.89 -28.75 25.03
CA GLU A 181 -8.09 -28.11 26.35
C GLU A 181 -9.03 -28.95 27.24
N GLU A 182 -10.09 -29.52 26.67
CA GLU A 182 -11.01 -30.44 27.36
C GLU A 182 -10.30 -31.71 27.83
N ILE A 183 -9.49 -32.34 26.96
CA ILE A 183 -8.67 -33.52 27.30
C ILE A 183 -7.72 -33.16 28.44
N GLN A 184 -7.00 -32.04 28.35
CA GLN A 184 -6.06 -31.60 29.39
C GLN A 184 -6.76 -31.41 30.75
N SER A 185 -7.92 -30.77 30.76
CA SER A 185 -8.73 -30.59 31.96
C SER A 185 -9.19 -31.94 32.54
N SER A 186 -9.70 -32.84 31.69
CA SER A 186 -10.12 -34.19 32.09
C SER A 186 -8.95 -35.01 32.65
N LEU A 187 -7.77 -34.88 32.05
CA LEU A 187 -6.55 -35.59 32.45
C LEU A 187 -6.06 -35.10 33.81
N ALA A 188 -6.06 -33.78 34.05
CA ALA A 188 -5.74 -33.21 35.36
C ALA A 188 -6.69 -33.71 36.47
N ASN A 189 -8.00 -33.76 36.18
CA ASN A 189 -9.00 -34.28 37.11
C ASN A 189 -8.78 -35.77 37.40
N ALA A 190 -8.54 -36.60 36.38
CA ALA A 190 -8.29 -38.03 36.54
C ALA A 190 -6.99 -38.31 37.30
N GLN A 191 -5.94 -37.50 37.11
CA GLN A 191 -4.70 -37.60 37.88
C GLN A 191 -4.93 -37.27 39.36
N ALA A 192 -5.69 -36.22 39.66
CA ALA A 192 -6.03 -35.88 41.04
C ALA A 192 -6.81 -37.01 41.73
N GLN A 193 -7.79 -37.60 41.03
CA GLN A 193 -8.55 -38.76 41.53
C GLN A 193 -7.66 -40.00 41.73
N THR A 194 -6.73 -40.25 40.81
CA THR A 194 -5.76 -41.37 40.93
C THR A 194 -4.89 -41.22 42.16
N ASN A 195 -4.39 -40.02 42.43
CA ASN A 195 -3.53 -39.76 43.59
C ASN A 195 -4.26 -40.02 44.92
N VAL A 196 -5.52 -39.56 45.04
CA VAL A 196 -6.35 -39.80 46.22
C VAL A 196 -6.67 -41.29 46.36
N LEU A 197 -7.13 -41.93 45.27
CA LEU A 197 -7.50 -43.34 45.29
C LEU A 197 -6.31 -44.26 45.55
N SER A 198 -5.11 -43.93 45.05
CA SER A 198 -3.88 -44.67 45.33
C SER A 198 -3.55 -44.68 46.82
N ALA A 199 -3.65 -43.52 47.49
CA ALA A 199 -3.39 -43.41 48.92
C ALA A 199 -4.43 -44.21 49.73
N SER A 200 -5.72 -44.05 49.41
CA SER A 200 -6.80 -44.80 50.06
C SER A 200 -6.70 -46.30 49.83
N LEU A 201 -6.32 -46.73 48.63
CA LEU A 201 -6.10 -48.15 48.31
C LEU A 201 -4.96 -48.72 49.14
N GLN A 202 -3.83 -48.01 49.23
CA GLN A 202 -2.67 -48.48 50.00
C GLN A 202 -3.00 -48.64 51.49
N ASP A 203 -3.79 -47.73 52.05
CA ASP A 203 -4.24 -47.82 53.44
C ASP A 203 -5.25 -48.96 53.64
N ALA A 204 -6.21 -49.12 52.72
CA ALA A 204 -7.17 -50.22 52.74
C ALA A 204 -6.48 -51.59 52.60
N GLU A 205 -5.45 -51.71 51.77
CA GLU A 205 -4.64 -52.93 51.62
C GLU A 205 -3.88 -53.28 52.91
N LYS A 206 -3.27 -52.28 53.56
CA LYS A 206 -2.60 -52.48 54.86
C LYS A 206 -3.58 -52.91 55.95
N GLN A 207 -4.77 -52.33 55.99
CA GLN A 207 -5.81 -52.68 56.96
C GLN A 207 -6.35 -54.09 56.71
N PHE A 208 -6.62 -54.44 55.45
CA PHE A 208 -7.10 -55.76 55.07
C PHE A 208 -6.07 -56.85 55.37
N ALA A 209 -4.78 -56.59 55.15
CA ALA A 209 -3.69 -57.54 55.45
C ALA A 209 -3.56 -57.89 56.95
N ARG A 210 -4.07 -57.04 57.86
CA ARG A 210 -4.04 -57.24 59.31
C ARG A 210 -5.26 -57.98 59.86
N ARG A 211 -6.21 -58.37 59.00
CA ARG A 211 -7.43 -59.08 59.41
C ARG A 211 -7.15 -60.57 59.67
N GLU A 212 -7.66 -61.09 60.78
CA GLU A 212 -7.52 -62.50 61.19
C GLU A 212 -8.81 -63.31 61.02
N ASP A 213 -9.94 -62.66 60.75
CA ASP A 213 -11.30 -63.22 60.66
C ASP A 213 -11.60 -63.91 59.31
N LYS A 214 -10.66 -64.75 58.85
CA LYS A 214 -10.75 -65.44 57.56
C LYS A 214 -12.04 -66.27 57.47
N GLY A 215 -12.88 -65.97 56.47
CA GLY A 215 -14.13 -66.69 56.20
C GLY A 215 -15.39 -66.08 56.83
N SER A 216 -15.28 -64.98 57.57
CA SER A 216 -16.44 -64.23 58.06
C SER A 216 -17.17 -63.53 56.89
N ARG A 217 -18.44 -63.18 57.11
CA ARG A 217 -19.21 -62.37 56.13
C ARG A 217 -18.58 -60.99 55.93
N GLU A 218 -18.07 -60.39 57.01
CA GLU A 218 -17.43 -59.08 57.02
C GLU A 218 -16.07 -59.09 56.30
N TYR A 219 -15.35 -60.21 56.33
CA TYR A 219 -14.13 -60.43 55.56
C TYR A 219 -14.42 -60.47 54.05
N LEU A 220 -15.46 -61.22 53.64
CA LEU A 220 -15.88 -61.33 52.24
C LEU A 220 -16.38 -59.99 51.67
N GLU A 221 -17.11 -59.21 52.47
CA GLU A 221 -17.56 -57.86 52.08
C GLU A 221 -16.38 -56.90 51.90
N ALA A 222 -15.43 -56.89 52.84
CA ALA A 222 -14.22 -56.06 52.72
C ALA A 222 -13.31 -56.48 51.55
N GLU A 223 -13.21 -57.78 51.26
CA GLU A 223 -12.46 -58.28 50.09
C GLU A 223 -13.11 -57.79 48.78
N LYS A 224 -14.44 -57.77 48.72
CA LYS A 224 -15.21 -57.28 47.58
C LYS A 224 -15.01 -55.78 47.37
N GLU A 225 -15.01 -54.99 48.44
CA GLU A 225 -14.73 -53.55 48.38
C GLU A 225 -13.30 -53.27 47.92
N LEU A 226 -12.31 -53.98 48.45
CA LEU A 226 -10.91 -53.85 48.05
C LEU A 226 -10.71 -54.20 46.57
N LYS A 227 -11.32 -55.29 46.10
CA LYS A 227 -11.35 -55.64 44.66
C LYS A 227 -12.02 -54.55 43.83
N GLY A 228 -13.09 -53.95 44.33
CA GLY A 228 -13.78 -52.82 43.69
C GLY A 228 -12.90 -51.58 43.57
N MET A 229 -12.14 -51.24 44.62
CA MET A 229 -11.18 -50.13 44.59
C MET A 229 -10.03 -50.39 43.62
N ARG A 230 -9.44 -51.60 43.63
CA ARG A 230 -8.39 -52.00 42.68
C ARG A 230 -8.88 -51.87 41.24
N LYS A 231 -10.10 -52.34 40.96
CA LYS A 231 -10.71 -52.23 39.64
C LYS A 231 -10.84 -50.76 39.20
N ARG A 232 -11.42 -49.91 40.05
CA ARG A 232 -11.57 -48.46 39.77
C ARG A 232 -10.21 -47.78 39.52
N TYR A 233 -9.18 -48.16 40.29
CA TYR A 233 -7.84 -47.63 40.12
C TYR A 233 -7.24 -48.02 38.76
N VAL A 234 -7.35 -49.30 38.37
CA VAL A 234 -6.89 -49.76 37.06
C VAL A 234 -7.67 -49.11 35.92
N ASP A 235 -9.00 -49.00 36.03
CA ASP A 235 -9.84 -48.34 35.03
C ASP A 235 -9.44 -46.86 34.85
N LEU A 236 -9.11 -46.17 35.94
CA LEU A 236 -8.67 -44.78 35.91
C LEU A 236 -7.26 -44.63 35.31
N LEU A 237 -6.34 -45.55 35.60
CA LEU A 237 -5.02 -45.61 34.94
C LEU A 237 -5.15 -45.83 33.43
N ASN A 238 -6.02 -46.76 33.02
CA ASN A 238 -6.31 -47.00 31.60
C ASN A 238 -6.92 -45.77 30.93
N PHE A 239 -7.85 -45.09 31.60
CA PHE A 239 -8.42 -43.83 31.12
C PHE A 239 -7.35 -42.75 30.93
N ILE A 240 -6.44 -42.57 31.91
CA ILE A 240 -5.33 -41.62 31.80
C ILE A 240 -4.41 -41.98 30.63
N GLY A 241 -4.10 -43.26 30.43
CA GLY A 241 -3.33 -43.75 29.28
C GLY A 241 -3.96 -43.33 27.96
N ASN A 242 -5.24 -43.68 27.77
CA ASN A 242 -5.98 -43.34 26.55
C ASN A 242 -6.08 -41.82 26.30
N GLN A 243 -6.28 -41.02 27.36
CA GLN A 243 -6.32 -39.56 27.24
C GLN A 243 -4.95 -38.96 26.89
N LYS A 244 -3.85 -39.52 27.40
CA LYS A 244 -2.50 -39.11 27.00
C LYS A 244 -2.23 -39.40 25.52
N ASP A 245 -2.62 -40.59 25.06
CA ASP A 245 -2.45 -40.98 23.66
C ASP A 245 -3.30 -40.09 22.73
N ALA A 246 -4.55 -39.82 23.10
CA ALA A 246 -5.42 -38.88 22.38
C ALA A 246 -4.81 -37.47 22.34
N LEU A 247 -4.26 -36.99 23.45
CA LEU A 247 -3.60 -35.69 23.53
C LEU A 247 -2.40 -35.60 22.58
N VAL A 248 -1.57 -36.65 22.51
CA VAL A 248 -0.42 -36.70 21.59
C VAL A 248 -0.90 -36.64 20.14
N ASN A 249 -1.92 -37.41 19.79
CA ASN A 249 -2.49 -37.46 18.45
C ASN A 249 -3.07 -36.10 18.03
N GLU A 250 -3.93 -35.49 18.86
CA GLU A 250 -4.56 -34.20 18.53
C GLU A 250 -3.53 -33.05 18.44
N ASN A 251 -2.51 -33.04 19.29
CA ASN A 251 -1.42 -32.06 19.16
C ASN A 251 -0.62 -32.24 17.87
N ALA A 252 -0.37 -33.49 17.46
CA ALA A 252 0.29 -33.78 16.19
C ALA A 252 -0.56 -33.32 14.99
N ARG A 253 -1.89 -33.49 15.06
CA ARG A 253 -2.83 -33.00 14.03
C ARG A 253 -2.79 -31.48 13.90
N LEU A 254 -2.86 -30.73 15.02
CA LEU A 254 -2.72 -29.27 14.98
C LEU A 254 -1.37 -28.83 14.42
N LYS A 255 -0.29 -29.52 14.81
CA LYS A 255 1.06 -29.19 14.35
C LYS A 255 1.20 -29.39 12.85
N ARG A 256 0.75 -30.54 12.30
CA ARG A 256 0.73 -30.78 10.85
C ARG A 256 -0.07 -29.72 10.10
N PHE A 257 -1.28 -29.41 10.57
CA PHE A 257 -2.11 -28.39 9.94
C PHE A 257 -1.38 -27.03 9.86
N LYS A 258 -0.70 -26.62 10.94
CA LYS A 258 0.12 -25.39 10.93
C LYS A 258 1.25 -25.48 9.90
N GLU A 259 2.02 -26.57 9.91
CA GLU A 259 3.18 -26.76 9.03
C GLU A 259 2.78 -26.82 7.55
N GLU A 260 1.68 -27.49 7.22
CA GLU A 260 1.17 -27.65 5.85
C GLU A 260 0.65 -26.34 5.26
N HIS A 261 0.02 -25.49 6.07
CA HIS A 261 -0.65 -24.28 5.58
C HIS A 261 0.13 -22.99 5.80
N PHE A 262 1.19 -22.99 6.63
CA PHE A 262 1.96 -21.78 6.90
C PHE A 262 2.66 -21.23 5.65
N GLU A 263 3.31 -22.09 4.86
CA GLU A 263 4.03 -21.65 3.66
C GLU A 263 3.07 -21.12 2.60
N ALA A 264 1.94 -21.80 2.39
CA ALA A 264 0.88 -21.35 1.49
C ALA A 264 0.34 -19.98 1.91
N PHE A 265 0.06 -19.77 3.19
CA PHE A 265 -0.34 -18.46 3.71
C PHE A 265 0.73 -17.39 3.50
N SER A 266 2.00 -17.69 3.85
CA SER A 266 3.12 -16.76 3.72
C SER A 266 3.32 -16.28 2.28
N SER A 267 3.21 -17.21 1.33
CA SER A 267 3.34 -16.96 -0.11
C SER A 267 2.28 -16.00 -0.68
N VAL A 268 1.11 -15.92 -0.03
CA VAL A 268 0.01 -15.03 -0.41
C VAL A 268 0.04 -13.72 0.40
N TYR A 269 0.29 -13.82 1.72
CA TYR A 269 0.27 -12.69 2.64
C TYR A 269 1.34 -11.64 2.31
N THR A 270 2.57 -12.07 2.04
CA THR A 270 3.69 -11.14 1.81
C THR A 270 3.47 -10.30 0.55
N PRO A 271 3.15 -10.87 -0.62
CA PRO A 271 2.88 -10.07 -1.82
C PRO A 271 1.66 -9.15 -1.68
N MET A 272 0.57 -9.64 -1.05
CA MET A 272 -0.65 -8.82 -0.88
C MET A 272 -0.40 -7.61 0.01
N THR A 273 0.31 -7.78 1.13
CA THR A 273 0.65 -6.65 2.01
C THR A 273 1.63 -5.69 1.33
N ASP A 274 2.63 -6.19 0.60
CA ASP A 274 3.52 -5.31 -0.17
C ASP A 274 2.76 -4.52 -1.25
N GLU A 275 1.77 -5.13 -1.91
CA GLU A 275 0.92 -4.45 -2.90
C GLU A 275 0.07 -3.34 -2.25
N ILE A 276 -0.64 -3.64 -1.16
CA ILE A 276 -1.43 -2.65 -0.40
C ILE A 276 -0.55 -1.48 0.04
N LYS A 277 0.66 -1.78 0.55
CA LYS A 277 1.64 -0.77 0.98
C LYS A 277 2.04 0.14 -0.17
N LYS A 278 2.41 -0.43 -1.32
CA LYS A 278 2.80 0.33 -2.52
C LYS A 278 1.67 1.25 -2.97
N ARG A 279 0.45 0.71 -3.08
CA ARG A 279 -0.74 1.49 -3.49
C ARG A 279 -1.03 2.65 -2.54
N PHE A 280 -0.91 2.45 -1.23
CA PHE A 280 -1.05 3.55 -0.25
C PHE A 280 0.03 4.62 -0.41
N ILE A 281 1.29 4.23 -0.57
CA ILE A 281 2.40 5.17 -0.76
C ILE A 281 2.16 5.99 -2.03
N THR A 282 1.82 5.36 -3.15
CA THR A 282 1.55 6.08 -4.40
C THR A 282 0.37 7.06 -4.25
N LEU A 283 -0.70 6.66 -3.57
CA LEU A 283 -1.83 7.55 -3.28
C LEU A 283 -1.41 8.76 -2.43
N LEU A 284 -0.65 8.52 -1.36
CA LEU A 284 -0.13 9.58 -0.50
C LEU A 284 0.81 10.53 -1.26
N ASP A 285 1.70 9.99 -2.09
CA ASP A 285 2.65 10.77 -2.87
C ASP A 285 1.95 11.66 -3.91
N THR A 286 0.88 11.15 -4.52
CA THR A 286 0.04 11.88 -5.46
C THR A 286 -0.67 13.04 -4.74
N LYS A 287 -1.32 12.74 -3.61
CA LYS A 287 -2.01 13.77 -2.82
C LYS A 287 -1.04 14.82 -2.27
N ALA A 288 0.15 14.40 -1.86
CA ALA A 288 1.21 15.29 -1.40
C ALA A 288 1.63 16.28 -2.48
N TYR A 289 1.78 15.81 -3.72
CA TYR A 289 2.10 16.68 -4.86
C TYR A 289 0.99 17.71 -5.09
N ASP A 290 -0.28 17.28 -5.11
CA ASP A 290 -1.42 18.18 -5.32
C ASP A 290 -1.54 19.23 -4.22
N PHE A 291 -1.32 18.82 -2.97
CA PHE A 291 -1.33 19.74 -1.84
C PHE A 291 -0.19 20.75 -1.89
N ASP A 292 1.04 20.31 -2.16
CA ASP A 292 2.21 21.18 -2.30
C ASP A 292 2.01 22.18 -3.45
N SER A 293 1.62 21.68 -4.62
CA SER A 293 1.39 22.48 -5.82
C SER A 293 0.27 23.50 -5.61
N THR A 294 -0.84 23.09 -4.97
CA THR A 294 -1.96 23.99 -4.67
C THR A 294 -1.54 25.07 -3.66
N LEU A 295 -0.84 24.70 -2.59
CA LEU A 295 -0.35 25.64 -1.57
C LEU A 295 0.53 26.72 -2.21
N TRP A 296 1.55 26.30 -2.96
CA TRP A 296 2.51 27.23 -3.57
C TRP A 296 1.92 28.03 -4.73
N SER A 297 0.99 27.45 -5.50
CA SER A 297 0.25 28.18 -6.54
C SER A 297 -0.56 29.35 -5.99
N ARG A 298 -1.04 29.25 -4.75
CA ARG A 298 -1.75 30.34 -4.07
C ARG A 298 -0.78 31.29 -3.39
N ALA A 299 0.23 30.75 -2.69
CA ALA A 299 1.24 31.53 -1.99
C ALA A 299 1.98 32.51 -2.91
N LYS A 300 2.27 32.10 -4.16
CA LYS A 300 2.96 32.98 -5.14
C LYS A 300 2.16 34.21 -5.55
N TYR A 301 0.86 34.29 -5.28
CA TYR A 301 0.05 35.48 -5.53
C TYR A 301 -0.20 36.33 -4.27
N SER A 302 0.16 35.83 -3.08
CA SER A 302 0.06 36.60 -1.84
C SER A 302 1.12 37.69 -1.78
N GLN A 303 0.70 38.94 -1.59
CA GLN A 303 1.64 40.06 -1.47
C GLN A 303 2.49 39.95 -0.20
N ASN A 304 1.93 39.41 0.88
CA ASN A 304 2.65 39.20 2.14
C ASN A 304 3.78 38.18 1.94
N VAL A 305 3.52 37.07 1.24
CA VAL A 305 4.54 36.06 0.93
C VAL A 305 5.62 36.64 0.01
N LYS A 306 5.24 37.38 -1.04
CA LYS A 306 6.21 38.06 -1.92
C LYS A 306 7.11 39.01 -1.15
N ASN A 307 6.52 39.84 -0.28
CA ASN A 307 7.26 40.79 0.56
C ASN A 307 8.19 40.04 1.53
N PHE A 308 7.74 38.93 2.12
CA PHE A 308 8.57 38.09 2.98
C PHE A 308 9.79 37.54 2.22
N PHE A 309 9.61 36.95 1.04
CA PHE A 309 10.72 36.44 0.22
C PHE A 309 11.72 37.55 -0.15
N ARG A 310 11.22 38.75 -0.48
CA ARG A 310 12.07 39.92 -0.79
C ARG A 310 12.84 40.41 0.43
N ASN A 311 12.16 40.62 1.55
CA ASN A 311 12.75 41.16 2.77
C ASN A 311 13.75 40.20 3.40
N SER A 312 13.45 38.90 3.36
CA SER A 312 14.33 37.83 3.85
C SER A 312 15.44 37.44 2.87
N ARG A 313 15.53 38.12 1.71
CA ARG A 313 16.52 37.83 0.63
C ARG A 313 16.55 36.35 0.26
N ILE A 314 15.37 35.75 0.15
CA ILE A 314 15.21 34.36 -0.28
C ILE A 314 15.34 34.35 -1.80
N GLU A 315 16.38 33.69 -2.30
CA GLU A 315 16.63 33.47 -3.74
C GLU A 315 15.98 32.15 -4.19
N GLY A 316 15.23 32.16 -5.29
CA GLY A 316 14.51 30.99 -5.81
C GLY A 316 13.05 31.27 -6.18
N SER A 317 12.40 30.22 -6.70
CA SER A 317 10.96 30.21 -6.97
C SER A 317 10.12 30.11 -5.69
N PHE A 318 8.82 30.40 -5.78
CA PHE A 318 7.86 30.15 -4.70
C PHE A 318 7.53 28.66 -4.61
N SER A 319 8.41 27.89 -3.97
CA SER A 319 8.28 26.43 -3.87
C SER A 319 8.82 25.88 -2.55
N SER A 320 8.41 24.65 -2.23
CA SER A 320 8.91 23.91 -1.07
C SER A 320 10.43 23.76 -1.07
N LYS A 321 11.05 23.57 -2.24
CA LYS A 321 12.51 23.50 -2.41
C LYS A 321 13.18 24.78 -1.89
N THR A 322 12.75 25.93 -2.39
CA THR A 322 13.31 27.24 -2.04
C THR A 322 13.08 27.57 -0.57
N PHE A 323 11.85 27.34 -0.10
CA PHE A 323 11.49 27.64 1.29
C PHE A 323 12.24 26.73 2.28
N LEU A 324 12.42 25.45 1.95
CA LEU A 324 13.23 24.54 2.75
C LEU A 324 14.70 24.97 2.76
N ARG A 325 15.26 25.36 1.62
CA ARG A 325 16.64 25.87 1.54
C ARG A 325 16.83 27.08 2.45
N TYR A 326 15.88 28.02 2.45
CA TYR A 326 15.89 29.15 3.36
C TYR A 326 15.81 28.70 4.83
N PHE A 327 14.87 27.81 5.16
CA PHE A 327 14.70 27.28 6.52
C PHE A 327 15.98 26.62 7.06
N LEU A 328 16.76 25.98 6.18
CA LEU A 328 18.00 25.29 6.55
C LEU A 328 19.25 26.20 6.57
N ARG A 329 19.22 27.37 5.92
CA ARG A 329 20.39 28.25 5.74
C ARG A 329 21.06 28.69 7.05
N GLY A 330 20.29 28.81 8.13
CA GLY A 330 20.78 29.23 9.45
C GLY A 330 21.10 28.08 10.42
N LEU A 331 21.00 26.82 9.99
CA LEU A 331 21.14 25.67 10.88
C LEU A 331 22.54 25.04 10.79
N ASP A 332 23.20 24.90 11.93
CA ASP A 332 24.48 24.19 12.04
C ASP A 332 24.28 22.67 12.02
N LYS A 333 24.58 22.04 10.89
CA LYS A 333 24.41 20.59 10.66
C LYS A 333 25.08 19.70 11.72
N SER A 334 26.17 20.17 12.33
CA SER A 334 26.90 19.42 13.36
C SER A 334 26.14 19.33 14.69
N LYS A 335 25.27 20.31 14.97
CA LYS A 335 24.48 20.42 16.21
C LYS A 335 23.03 19.96 16.07
N LEU A 336 22.65 19.48 14.88
CA LEU A 336 21.28 19.06 14.60
C LEU A 336 21.00 17.64 15.09
N SER A 337 19.77 17.44 15.58
CA SER A 337 19.21 16.11 15.80
C SER A 337 19.13 15.33 14.49
N ASN A 338 19.10 13.99 14.57
CA ASN A 338 18.93 13.13 13.38
C ASN A 338 17.68 13.51 12.56
N ARG A 339 16.59 13.85 13.26
CA ARG A 339 15.33 14.29 12.67
C ARG A 339 15.41 15.64 11.95
N SER A 340 16.39 16.48 12.26
CA SER A 340 16.65 17.73 11.53
C SER A 340 17.66 17.52 10.40
N LYS A 341 18.54 16.52 10.51
CA LYS A 341 19.42 16.10 9.41
C LYS A 341 18.63 15.54 8.22
N GLU A 342 17.53 14.83 8.47
CA GLU A 342 16.59 14.35 7.44
C GLU A 342 16.09 15.46 6.49
N LEU A 343 15.97 16.71 6.97
CA LEU A 343 15.56 17.84 6.12
C LEU A 343 16.61 18.19 5.05
N PHE A 344 17.90 17.96 5.32
CA PHE A 344 18.95 18.17 4.31
C PHE A 344 18.89 17.10 3.22
N ASP A 345 18.54 15.86 3.58
CA ASP A 345 18.33 14.79 2.61
C ASP A 345 17.06 15.03 1.80
N LEU A 346 16.02 15.59 2.43
CA LEU A 346 14.83 16.07 1.74
C LEU A 346 15.15 17.21 0.75
N LEU A 347 15.98 18.19 1.14
CA LEU A 347 16.39 19.26 0.23
C LEU A 347 17.11 18.70 -1.01
N LYS A 348 18.06 17.78 -0.83
CA LYS A 348 18.74 17.10 -1.95
C LYS A 348 17.75 16.36 -2.86
N TYR A 349 16.78 15.68 -2.28
CA TYR A 349 15.72 15.02 -3.03
C TYR A 349 14.94 16.03 -3.88
N LEU A 350 14.47 17.13 -3.29
CA LEU A 350 13.73 18.19 -3.98
C LEU A 350 14.55 18.86 -5.11
N GLU A 351 15.85 19.07 -4.89
CA GLU A 351 16.76 19.63 -5.89
C GLU A 351 16.98 18.70 -7.10
N ASN A 352 16.87 17.39 -6.91
CA ASN A 352 17.00 16.41 -7.98
C ASN A 352 15.72 16.29 -8.82
N ILE A 353 14.54 16.33 -8.18
CA ILE A 353 13.26 16.14 -8.88
C ILE A 353 12.71 17.41 -9.54
N ASN A 354 13.11 18.60 -9.08
CA ASN A 354 12.52 19.87 -9.50
C ASN A 354 13.45 20.71 -10.39
N ARG A 355 14.07 20.06 -11.37
CA ARG A 355 14.87 20.74 -12.41
C ARG A 355 13.96 21.19 -13.55
N LYS A 356 13.91 22.50 -13.78
CA LYS A 356 13.19 23.11 -14.89
C LYS A 356 14.17 23.45 -16.01
N ASN A 357 13.72 23.28 -17.25
CA ASN A 357 14.47 23.63 -18.45
C ASN A 357 14.02 25.01 -18.94
N LEU A 358 14.97 25.91 -19.20
CA LEU A 358 14.70 27.25 -19.68
C LEU A 358 15.51 27.52 -20.96
N LEU A 359 14.87 28.08 -21.97
CA LEU A 359 15.51 28.54 -23.20
C LEU A 359 15.51 30.06 -23.29
N ILE A 360 16.65 30.66 -23.59
CA ILE A 360 16.81 32.09 -23.88
C ILE A 360 17.06 32.27 -25.37
N VAL A 361 16.15 32.90 -26.08
CA VAL A 361 16.25 33.23 -27.51
C VAL A 361 16.37 34.75 -27.66
N ARG A 362 17.58 35.27 -27.86
CA ARG A 362 17.80 36.73 -28.00
C ARG A 362 18.76 37.04 -29.14
N ALA A 363 18.56 38.20 -29.76
CA ALA A 363 19.27 38.56 -31.00
C ALA A 363 20.80 38.69 -30.84
N THR A 364 21.30 39.08 -29.65
CA THR A 364 22.74 39.32 -29.44
C THR A 364 23.32 38.49 -28.30
N ALA A 365 24.55 37.99 -28.47
CA ALA A 365 25.25 37.19 -27.47
C ALA A 365 25.46 37.92 -26.13
N VAL A 366 25.64 39.25 -26.17
CA VAL A 366 25.74 40.10 -24.97
C VAL A 366 24.45 40.05 -24.16
N ASN A 367 23.31 40.19 -24.83
CA ASN A 367 21.99 40.13 -24.23
C ASN A 367 21.65 38.76 -23.67
N VAL A 368 22.00 37.69 -24.39
CA VAL A 368 21.90 36.31 -23.92
C VAL A 368 22.70 36.11 -22.63
N SER A 369 23.97 36.52 -22.61
CA SER A 369 24.86 36.35 -21.45
C SER A 369 24.33 37.11 -20.22
N LYS A 370 23.89 38.36 -20.41
CA LYS A 370 23.30 39.19 -19.35
C LYS A 370 22.08 38.51 -18.72
N TYR A 371 21.13 38.04 -19.54
CA TYR A 371 19.90 37.41 -19.04
C TYR A 371 20.19 36.08 -18.38
N LYS A 372 21.10 35.28 -18.94
CA LYS A 372 21.55 34.02 -18.35
C LYS A 372 22.07 34.24 -16.93
N GLN A 373 22.98 35.20 -16.72
CA GLN A 373 23.52 35.50 -15.39
C GLN A 373 22.45 35.92 -14.38
N VAL A 374 21.45 36.71 -14.81
CA VAL A 374 20.35 37.13 -13.92
C VAL A 374 19.48 35.93 -13.55
N ILE A 375 19.16 35.06 -14.52
CA ILE A 375 18.32 33.88 -14.32
C ILE A 375 19.02 32.83 -13.44
N GLU A 376 20.33 32.61 -13.63
CA GLU A 376 21.12 31.70 -12.78
C GLU A 376 21.16 32.14 -11.31
N LYS A 377 21.10 33.47 -11.05
CA LYS A 377 20.97 34.01 -9.70
C LYS A 377 19.57 33.83 -9.10
N ILE A 378 18.55 33.62 -9.93
CA ILE A 378 17.19 33.35 -9.44
C ILE A 378 17.12 31.92 -8.92
N ASP A 379 17.50 30.94 -9.74
CA ASP A 379 17.55 29.54 -9.34
C ASP A 379 18.71 28.84 -10.07
N SER A 380 19.74 28.48 -9.30
CA SER A 380 20.95 27.83 -9.81
C SER A 380 20.71 26.38 -10.27
N SER A 381 19.54 25.81 -9.99
CA SER A 381 19.19 24.46 -10.44
C SER A 381 18.54 24.39 -11.82
N LEU A 382 18.38 25.54 -12.49
CA LEU A 382 17.83 25.61 -13.85
C LEU A 382 18.80 25.10 -14.91
N SER A 383 18.28 24.31 -15.84
CA SER A 383 19.00 23.94 -17.05
C SER A 383 18.73 25.01 -18.11
N ILE A 384 19.69 25.92 -18.30
CA ILE A 384 19.54 27.05 -19.23
C ILE A 384 20.22 26.73 -20.56
N THR A 385 19.41 26.70 -21.61
CA THR A 385 19.84 26.65 -23.01
C THR A 385 19.68 28.03 -23.66
N THR A 386 20.45 28.30 -24.70
CA THR A 386 20.47 29.61 -25.35
C THR A 386 20.54 29.47 -26.86
N ASP A 387 19.83 30.33 -27.57
CA ASP A 387 19.89 30.43 -29.03
C ASP A 387 19.79 31.91 -29.45
N SER A 388 20.28 32.24 -30.63
CA SER A 388 20.14 33.55 -31.25
C SER A 388 19.29 33.56 -32.51
N ASP A 389 18.99 32.37 -33.05
CA ASP A 389 18.13 32.18 -34.21
C ASP A 389 16.80 31.51 -33.79
N PRO A 390 15.66 32.19 -33.94
CA PRO A 390 14.34 31.63 -33.64
C PRO A 390 14.05 30.32 -34.38
N LEU A 391 14.55 30.11 -35.59
CA LEU A 391 14.29 28.88 -36.34
C LEU A 391 15.09 27.68 -35.78
N ASN A 392 16.32 27.92 -35.33
CA ASN A 392 17.12 26.89 -34.66
C ASN A 392 16.56 26.58 -33.26
N ALA A 393 16.10 27.60 -32.53
CA ALA A 393 15.37 27.44 -31.29
C ALA A 393 14.12 26.56 -31.46
N LEU A 394 13.31 26.77 -32.51
CA LEU A 394 12.15 25.91 -32.80
C LEU A 394 12.55 24.46 -33.08
N LYS A 395 13.68 24.21 -33.76
CA LYS A 395 14.20 22.86 -33.99
C LYS A 395 14.67 22.21 -32.68
N SER A 396 15.39 22.95 -31.85
CA SER A 396 15.91 22.44 -30.57
C SER A 396 14.79 22.12 -29.59
N LEU A 397 13.69 22.88 -29.62
CA LEU A 397 12.49 22.64 -28.82
C LEU A 397 11.80 21.30 -29.12
N ARG A 398 11.94 20.75 -30.33
CA ARG A 398 11.43 19.41 -30.66
C ARG A 398 12.22 18.31 -29.96
N ALA A 399 13.53 18.46 -29.89
CA ALA A 399 14.40 17.49 -29.24
C ALA A 399 14.40 17.65 -27.71
N ASN A 400 14.33 18.88 -27.23
CA ASN A 400 14.44 19.24 -25.82
C ASN A 400 13.33 20.22 -25.41
N PRO A 401 12.13 19.73 -25.06
CA PRO A 401 11.05 20.57 -24.57
C PRO A 401 11.47 21.37 -23.33
N GLN A 402 11.08 22.63 -23.29
CA GLN A 402 11.43 23.58 -22.23
C GLN A 402 10.20 23.89 -21.38
N ASP A 403 10.40 24.28 -20.13
CA ASP A 403 9.34 24.76 -19.25
C ASP A 403 9.07 26.25 -19.44
N ILE A 404 10.14 27.01 -19.70
CA ILE A 404 10.11 28.47 -19.82
C ILE A 404 10.91 28.88 -21.05
N ILE A 405 10.38 29.80 -21.85
CA ILE A 405 11.06 30.36 -23.01
C ILE A 405 11.10 31.88 -22.88
N VAL A 406 12.30 32.45 -22.80
CA VAL A 406 12.53 33.89 -22.82
C VAL A 406 12.89 34.29 -24.25
N ILE A 407 12.13 35.19 -24.88
CA ILE A 407 12.33 35.57 -26.28
C ILE A 407 12.18 37.08 -26.51
N ASP A 408 13.02 37.68 -27.34
CA ASP A 408 12.82 39.07 -27.78
C ASP A 408 11.53 39.21 -28.61
N GLU A 409 10.83 40.35 -28.50
CA GLU A 409 9.62 40.65 -29.27
C GLU A 409 9.78 40.41 -30.76
N LYS A 410 10.97 40.72 -31.29
CA LYS A 410 11.34 40.53 -32.69
C LYS A 410 12.82 40.19 -32.81
N ILE A 411 13.13 39.13 -33.56
CA ILE A 411 14.50 38.73 -33.90
C ILE A 411 14.55 38.56 -35.43
N GLY A 412 15.27 39.46 -36.10
CA GLY A 412 15.26 39.56 -37.56
C GLY A 412 13.83 39.75 -38.10
N ASN A 413 13.36 38.80 -38.91
CA ASN A 413 12.01 38.82 -39.50
C ASN A 413 10.97 38.03 -38.69
N VAL A 414 11.37 37.37 -37.60
CA VAL A 414 10.48 36.53 -36.79
C VAL A 414 9.99 37.33 -35.57
N SER A 415 8.68 37.38 -35.38
CA SER A 415 8.07 37.94 -34.17
C SER A 415 7.89 36.85 -33.11
N ALA A 416 7.92 37.25 -31.83
CA ALA A 416 7.67 36.33 -30.71
C ALA A 416 6.31 35.63 -30.82
N PHE A 417 5.26 36.33 -31.24
CA PHE A 417 3.95 35.71 -31.46
C PHE A 417 3.95 34.69 -32.59
N GLY A 418 4.66 34.96 -33.70
CA GLY A 418 4.84 33.99 -34.78
C GLY A 418 5.56 32.73 -34.31
N PHE A 419 6.60 32.91 -33.50
CA PHE A 419 7.32 31.81 -32.85
C PHE A 419 6.39 31.00 -31.93
N ILE A 420 5.65 31.66 -31.02
CA ILE A 420 4.75 31.02 -30.06
C ILE A 420 3.66 30.22 -30.78
N LYS A 421 3.06 30.81 -31.82
CA LYS A 421 2.04 30.12 -32.64
C LYS A 421 2.62 28.86 -33.27
N THR A 422 3.78 29.00 -33.94
CA THR A 422 4.45 27.88 -34.59
C THR A 422 4.81 26.78 -33.60
N TYR A 423 5.30 27.12 -32.40
CA TYR A 423 5.58 26.15 -31.35
C TYR A 423 4.33 25.42 -30.89
N LYS A 424 3.24 26.14 -30.58
CA LYS A 424 1.99 25.54 -30.07
C LYS A 424 1.29 24.62 -31.08
N GLU A 425 1.54 24.81 -32.37
CA GLU A 425 1.04 23.94 -33.44
C GLU A 425 1.88 22.65 -33.62
N MET A 426 3.03 22.52 -32.94
CA MET A 426 3.85 21.31 -33.01
C MET A 426 3.26 20.15 -32.20
N PRO A 427 3.31 18.91 -32.70
CA PRO A 427 2.89 17.73 -31.93
C PRO A 427 3.64 17.54 -30.61
N GLU A 428 4.92 17.92 -30.57
CA GLU A 428 5.80 17.80 -29.41
C GLU A 428 5.70 19.00 -28.44
N ALA A 429 4.80 19.95 -28.71
CA ALA A 429 4.63 21.13 -27.89
C ALA A 429 4.15 20.75 -26.49
N LYS A 430 4.87 21.23 -25.48
CA LYS A 430 4.44 21.08 -24.11
C LYS A 430 3.27 22.06 -23.85
N PRO A 431 2.13 21.59 -23.29
CA PRO A 431 0.93 22.41 -23.19
C PRO A 431 1.07 23.61 -22.24
N ASN A 432 1.91 23.48 -21.22
CA ASN A 432 2.03 24.44 -20.12
C ASN A 432 3.35 25.24 -20.14
N VAL A 433 3.93 25.51 -21.31
CA VAL A 433 5.13 26.36 -21.43
C VAL A 433 4.77 27.81 -21.14
N VAL A 434 5.61 28.48 -20.35
CA VAL A 434 5.51 29.91 -20.09
C VAL A 434 6.46 30.68 -21.00
N PHE A 435 5.94 31.68 -21.70
CA PHE A 435 6.70 32.55 -22.59
C PHE A 435 6.93 33.90 -21.91
N LEU A 436 8.19 34.30 -21.76
CA LEU A 436 8.59 35.61 -21.28
C LEU A 436 9.08 36.43 -22.48
N VAL A 437 8.23 37.32 -22.98
CA VAL A 437 8.50 38.13 -24.17
C VAL A 437 9.15 39.44 -23.76
N VAL A 438 10.42 39.62 -24.13
CA VAL A 438 11.19 40.83 -23.86
C VAL A 438 10.80 41.91 -24.85
N VAL A 439 10.24 43.01 -24.35
CA VAL A 439 9.71 44.13 -25.13
C VAL A 439 10.47 45.42 -24.80
N PRO A 440 10.62 46.37 -25.74
CA PRO A 440 11.18 47.68 -25.43
C PRO A 440 10.35 48.46 -24.40
N GLN A 441 9.02 48.34 -24.48
CA GLN A 441 8.08 48.99 -23.59
C GLN A 441 6.85 48.09 -23.39
N LEU A 442 6.18 48.19 -22.23
CA LEU A 442 5.00 47.37 -21.95
C LEU A 442 3.87 47.67 -22.96
N PRO A 443 3.23 46.64 -23.53
CA PRO A 443 2.06 46.84 -24.35
C PRO A 443 0.85 47.26 -23.49
N PRO A 444 -0.23 47.79 -24.12
CA PRO A 444 -1.46 48.14 -23.42
C PRO A 444 -2.01 46.99 -22.54
N ALA A 445 -2.66 47.35 -21.44
CA ALA A 445 -3.13 46.40 -20.43
C ALA A 445 -4.02 45.28 -20.99
N GLU A 446 -4.80 45.56 -22.03
CA GLU A 446 -5.61 44.56 -22.73
C GLU A 446 -4.76 43.47 -23.41
N ILE A 447 -3.64 43.85 -24.04
CA ILE A 447 -2.71 42.92 -24.68
C ILE A 447 -1.98 42.10 -23.61
N VAL A 448 -1.57 42.73 -22.52
CA VAL A 448 -0.96 42.04 -21.36
C VAL A 448 -1.91 41.00 -20.79
N SER A 449 -3.20 41.34 -20.63
CA SER A 449 -4.22 40.43 -20.11
C SER A 449 -4.47 39.25 -21.06
N LYS A 450 -4.60 39.50 -22.36
CA LYS A 450 -4.70 38.44 -23.39
C LYS A 450 -3.45 37.56 -23.43
N GLY A 451 -2.26 38.14 -23.29
CA GLY A 451 -1.00 37.42 -23.20
C GLY A 451 -1.00 36.42 -22.03
N LYS A 452 -1.43 36.85 -20.84
CA LYS A 452 -1.51 35.98 -19.66
C LYS A 452 -2.42 34.76 -19.88
N GLN A 453 -3.54 34.93 -20.58
CA GLN A 453 -4.43 33.81 -20.94
C GLN A 453 -3.75 32.80 -21.89
N MET A 454 -2.71 33.22 -22.60
CA MET A 454 -1.93 32.39 -23.52
C MET A 454 -0.61 31.89 -22.92
N ASN A 455 -0.40 32.01 -21.60
CA ASN A 455 0.88 31.77 -20.91
C ASN A 455 2.02 32.65 -21.43
N VAL A 456 1.71 33.90 -21.78
CA VAL A 456 2.68 34.91 -22.23
C VAL A 456 2.74 36.04 -21.21
N GLU A 457 3.94 36.37 -20.75
CA GLU A 457 4.22 37.51 -19.88
C GLU A 457 5.23 38.44 -20.55
N PHE A 458 4.94 39.75 -20.53
CA PHE A 458 5.78 40.76 -21.18
C PHE A 458 6.74 41.36 -20.18
N VAL A 459 8.02 41.43 -20.55
CA VAL A 459 9.10 41.93 -19.70
C VAL A 459 9.81 43.09 -20.41
N PRO A 460 9.80 44.32 -19.85
CA PRO A 460 10.53 45.44 -20.43
C PRO A 460 12.04 45.19 -20.39
N GLU A 461 12.73 45.43 -21.50
CA GLU A 461 14.16 45.12 -21.64
C GLU A 461 15.03 45.83 -20.58
N GLN A 462 14.63 47.03 -20.18
CA GLN A 462 15.34 47.85 -19.19
C GLN A 462 15.03 47.47 -17.74
N ASN A 463 14.01 46.65 -17.48
CA ASN A 463 13.54 46.32 -16.14
C ASN A 463 13.89 44.88 -15.74
N MET A 464 15.12 44.70 -15.23
CA MET A 464 15.62 43.39 -14.78
C MET A 464 14.89 42.86 -13.55
N ASP A 465 14.35 43.73 -12.70
CA ASP A 465 13.55 43.30 -11.54
C ASP A 465 12.25 42.64 -12.02
N MET A 466 11.65 43.15 -13.09
CA MET A 466 10.46 42.53 -13.69
C MET A 466 10.78 41.19 -14.37
N LEU A 467 11.95 41.04 -15.00
CA LEU A 467 12.44 39.73 -15.46
C LEU A 467 12.57 38.76 -14.29
N TYR A 468 13.16 39.24 -13.19
CA TYR A 468 13.39 38.45 -11.99
C TYR A 468 12.08 37.91 -11.41
N ASP A 469 11.08 38.77 -11.27
CA ASP A 469 9.75 38.39 -10.80
C ASP A 469 9.02 37.47 -11.78
N ALA A 470 9.07 37.74 -13.08
CA ALA A 470 8.40 36.92 -14.09
C ALA A 470 8.95 35.49 -14.12
N VAL A 471 10.28 35.34 -14.09
CA VAL A 471 10.91 34.01 -14.01
C VAL A 471 10.53 33.30 -12.72
N ARG A 472 10.52 33.99 -11.57
CA ARG A 472 10.08 33.39 -10.30
C ARG A 472 8.64 32.91 -10.29
N MET A 473 7.77 33.60 -11.01
CA MET A 473 6.35 33.24 -11.12
C MET A 473 6.10 32.07 -12.09
N ALA A 474 6.97 31.94 -13.09
CA ALA A 474 6.95 30.90 -14.12
C ALA A 474 7.55 29.55 -13.65
N LEU A 475 8.47 29.60 -12.68
CA LEU A 475 9.00 28.42 -11.98
C LEU A 475 7.99 27.84 -10.99
#